data_AF-A0A3R9SJV8-F1
#
_entry.id   AF-A0A3R9SJV8-F1
#
_cell.length_a   1.000
_cell.length_b   1.000
_cell.length_c   1.000
_cell.angle_alpha   90.00
_cell.angle_beta   90.00
_cell.angle_gamma   90.00
#
_symmetry.space_group_name_H-M   'P 1'
#
loop_
_entity.id
_entity.type
_entity.pdbx_description
1 polymer ?
#
loop_
_entity_poly.entity_id
_entity_poly.type
_entity_poly.pdbx_seq_one_letter_code
_entity_poly.pdbx_strand_id
1 'polypeptide(L)' 'MTISAETGDVTGTRDKDYNLIWYVESCLSNALRLEQYIQDAERDGDNELTELFLKAQADSRKGAELGKALLSTRLGAA' A
#
# COMPACT_ATOMS: atom_id res chain seq x y z
N MET A 1 19.27 -3.08 9.81
CA MET A 1 18.57 -4.08 8.97
C MET A 1 17.66 -4.88 9.88
N THR A 2 16.39 -4.53 9.95
CA THR A 2 15.36 -5.37 10.59
C THR A 2 14.81 -6.28 9.52
N ILE A 3 15.18 -7.55 9.58
CA ILE A 3 14.56 -8.61 8.77
C ILE A 3 13.21 -8.87 9.44
N SER A 4 12.12 -8.40 8.83
CA SER A 4 10.78 -8.87 9.20
C SER A 4 10.70 -10.33 8.75
N ALA A 5 11.07 -11.25 9.64
CA ALA A 5 10.87 -12.67 9.42
C ALA A 5 9.36 -12.93 9.28
N GLU A 6 8.96 -13.74 8.29
CA GLU A 6 7.60 -14.28 8.28
C GLU A 6 7.35 -14.97 9.62
N THR A 7 6.35 -14.52 10.36
CA THR A 7 5.97 -15.07 11.67
C THR A 7 5.55 -16.54 11.62
N GLY A 8 5.39 -17.10 10.41
CA GLY A 8 5.08 -18.51 10.20
C GLY A 8 6.14 -19.47 10.76
N ASP A 9 7.42 -19.06 10.83
CA ASP A 9 8.47 -19.86 11.45
C ASP A 9 8.35 -19.91 12.99
N VAL A 10 7.68 -18.93 13.61
CA VAL A 10 7.55 -18.83 15.08
C VAL A 10 6.34 -19.61 15.60
N THR A 11 5.22 -19.58 14.89
CA THR A 11 3.98 -20.29 15.29
C THR A 11 3.79 -21.64 14.61
N GLY A 12 4.63 -21.96 13.61
CA GLY A 12 4.48 -23.14 12.75
C GLY A 12 3.28 -23.07 11.78
N THR A 13 2.54 -21.97 11.78
CA THR A 13 1.39 -21.75 10.89
C THR A 13 1.77 -20.70 9.85
N ARG A 14 1.90 -21.10 8.59
CA ARG A 14 2.18 -20.17 7.48
C ARG A 14 1.06 -19.13 7.37
N ASP A 15 1.44 -17.87 7.19
CA ASP A 15 0.48 -16.82 6.87
C ASP A 15 -0.10 -17.10 5.47
N LYS A 16 -1.33 -17.61 5.42
CA LYS A 16 -2.05 -17.91 4.18
C LYS A 16 -2.36 -16.65 3.37
N ASP A 17 -2.33 -15.48 4.01
CA ASP A 17 -2.67 -14.19 3.42
C ASP A 17 -1.42 -13.35 3.15
N TYR A 18 -0.21 -13.81 3.48
CA TYR A 18 1.08 -13.13 3.21
C TYR A 18 1.05 -11.64 3.59
N ASN A 19 0.44 -11.32 4.73
CA ASN A 19 0.29 -9.96 5.25
C ASN A 19 -0.40 -8.97 4.28
N LEU A 20 -1.38 -9.45 3.50
CA LEU A 20 -2.10 -8.63 2.52
C LEU A 20 -2.88 -7.46 3.15
N ILE A 21 -3.26 -7.58 4.42
CA ILE A 21 -3.90 -6.50 5.18
C ILE A 21 -2.95 -5.32 5.32
N TRP A 22 -1.70 -5.56 5.74
CA TRP A 22 -0.68 -4.52 5.83
C TRP A 22 -0.39 -3.89 4.45
N TYR A 23 -0.33 -4.70 3.40
CA TYR A 23 -0.10 -4.18 2.04
C TYR A 23 -1.20 -3.21 1.61
N VAL A 24 -2.48 -3.58 1.79
CA VAL A 24 -3.62 -2.72 1.46
C VAL A 24 -3.61 -1.44 2.29
N GLU A 25 -3.37 -1.56 3.60
CA GLU A 25 -3.31 -0.42 4.51
C GLU A 25 -2.17 0.54 4.15
N SER A 26 -0.99 0.01 3.84
CA SER A 26 0.16 0.80 3.38
C SER A 26 -0.14 1.54 2.07
N CYS A 27 -0.79 0.88 1.10
CA CYS A 27 -1.20 1.52 -0.15
C CYS A 27 -2.20 2.66 0.09
N LEU A 28 -3.22 2.45 0.92
CA LEU A 28 -4.23 3.48 1.23
C LEU A 28 -3.63 4.65 2.01
N SER A 29 -2.80 4.36 3.03
CA SER A 29 -2.11 5.40 3.80
C SER A 29 -1.19 6.23 2.91
N ASN A 30 -0.49 5.59 1.97
CA ASN A 30 0.41 6.30 1.06
C ASN A 30 -0.38 7.18 0.08
N ALA A 31 -1.48 6.68 -0.48
CA ALA A 31 -2.32 7.45 -1.38
C ALA A 31 -2.87 8.73 -0.73
N LEU A 32 -3.28 8.63 0.55
CA LEU A 32 -3.74 9.79 1.33
C LEU A 32 -2.60 10.77 1.64
N ARG A 33 -1.43 10.25 2.05
CA ARG A 33 -0.25 11.10 2.34
C ARG A 33 0.20 11.88 1.10
N LEU A 34 0.21 11.24 -0.07
CA LEU A 34 0.61 11.87 -1.32
C LEU A 34 -0.32 13.03 -1.72
N GLU A 35 -1.58 13.06 -1.27
CA GLU A 35 -2.47 14.20 -1.53
C GLU A 35 -1.92 15.51 -0.94
N GLN A 36 -1.36 15.46 0.28
CA GLN A 36 -0.73 16.62 0.90
C GLN A 36 0.54 17.02 0.15
N TYR A 37 1.36 16.05 -0.24
CA TYR A 37 2.60 16.34 -0.95
C TYR A 37 2.37 16.90 -2.36
N ILE A 38 1.32 16.46 -3.05
CA ILE A 38 0.87 17.05 -4.32
C ILE A 38 0.49 18.52 -4.11
N GLN A 39 -0.35 18.81 -3.11
CA GLN A 39 -0.79 20.19 -2.83
C GLN A 39 0.40 21.11 -2.47
N ASP A 40 1.36 20.60 -1.72
CA ASP A 40 2.57 21.36 -1.36
C ASP A 40 3.45 21.60 -2.61
N ALA A 41 3.65 20.59 -3.46
CA ALA A 41 4.42 20.73 -4.70
C ALA A 41 3.74 21.70 -5.70
N GLU A 42 2.42 21.64 -5.83
CA GLU A 42 1.64 22.56 -6.66
C GLU A 42 1.76 24.01 -6.18
N ARG A 43 1.71 24.23 -4.86
CA ARG A 43 1.87 25.56 -4.25
C ARG A 43 3.26 26.13 -4.48
N ASP A 44 4.28 25.27 -4.42
CA ASP A 44 5.68 25.67 -4.60
C ASP A 44 6.08 25.75 -6.09
N GLY A 45 5.18 25.36 -7.02
CA GLY A 45 5.40 25.39 -8.46
C GLY A 45 6.33 24.28 -8.98
N ASP A 46 6.55 23.23 -8.20
CA ASP A 46 7.39 22.09 -8.57
C ASP A 46 6.59 21.06 -9.38
N ASN A 47 6.57 21.28 -10.70
CA ASN A 47 5.81 20.43 -11.62
C ASN A 47 6.36 18.99 -11.71
N GLU A 48 7.69 18.82 -11.60
CA GLU A 48 8.30 17.49 -11.67
C GLU A 48 7.88 16.63 -10.47
N LEU A 49 7.89 17.23 -9.27
CA LEU A 49 7.48 16.57 -8.05
C LEU A 49 5.97 16.30 -8.03
N THR A 50 5.17 17.24 -8.55
CA THR A 50 3.71 17.08 -8.71
C THR A 50 3.39 15.88 -9.60
N GLU A 51 4.01 15.78 -10.78
CA GLU A 51 3.80 14.67 -11.71
C GLU A 51 4.21 13.31 -11.10
N LEU A 52 5.35 13.28 -10.41
CA LEU A 52 5.83 12.09 -9.71
C LEU A 52 4.81 11.62 -8.67
N PHE A 53 4.32 12.51 -7.81
CA PHE A 53 3.40 12.15 -6.74
C PHE A 53 2.01 11.79 -7.24
N LEU A 54 1.51 12.43 -8.30
CA LEU A 54 0.26 12.03 -8.96
C LEU A 54 0.33 10.59 -9.45
N LYS A 55 1.43 10.22 -10.12
CA LYS A 55 1.64 8.85 -10.59
C LYS A 55 1.74 7.86 -9.43
N ALA A 56 2.54 8.18 -8.41
CA ALA A 56 2.68 7.35 -7.22
C ALA A 56 1.34 7.17 -6.46
N GLN A 57 0.50 8.19 -6.44
CA GLN A 57 -0.83 8.14 -5.81
C GLN A 57 -1.75 7.21 -6.59
N ALA A 58 -1.75 7.31 -7.92
CA ALA A 58 -2.54 6.42 -8.79
C ALA A 58 -2.11 4.96 -8.62
N ASP A 59 -0.81 4.69 -8.59
CA ASP A 59 -0.27 3.34 -8.38
C ASP A 59 -0.61 2.80 -6.98
N SER A 60 -0.57 3.66 -5.95
CA SER A 60 -0.97 3.29 -4.58
C SER A 60 -2.46 2.93 -4.51
N ARG A 61 -3.34 3.71 -5.14
CA ARG A 61 -4.78 3.40 -5.23
C ARG A 61 -5.02 2.07 -5.95
N LYS A 62 -4.33 1.85 -7.09
CA LYS A 62 -4.42 0.59 -7.84
C LYS A 62 -3.96 -0.61 -7.01
N GLY A 63 -2.85 -0.48 -6.28
CA GLY A 63 -2.35 -1.52 -5.37
C GLY A 63 -3.37 -1.87 -4.29
N ALA A 64 -3.98 -0.85 -3.67
CA ALA A 64 -5.03 -1.05 -2.67
C ALA A 64 -6.25 -1.80 -3.24
N GLU A 65 -6.73 -1.46 -4.44
CA GLU A 65 -7.87 -2.17 -5.06
C GLU A 65 -7.56 -3.63 -5.36
N LEU A 66 -6.39 -3.91 -5.95
CA LEU A 66 -5.96 -5.29 -6.23
C LEU A 66 -5.81 -6.11 -4.94
N GLY A 67 -5.21 -5.50 -3.90
CA GLY A 67 -5.04 -6.13 -2.60
C GLY A 67 -6.38 -6.42 -1.91
N LYS A 68 -7.32 -5.47 -1.92
CA LYS A 68 -8.68 -5.67 -1.37
C LYS A 68 -9.42 -6.80 -2.08
N ALA A 69 -9.37 -6.84 -3.41
CA ALA A 69 -10.02 -7.89 -4.19
C ALA A 69 -9.48 -9.28 -3.81
N LEU A 70 -8.16 -9.43 -3.76
CA LEU A 70 -7.52 -10.69 -3.37
C LEU A 70 -7.82 -11.06 -1.91
N LEU A 71 -7.80 -10.09 -0.99
CA LEU A 71 -8.12 -10.31 0.43
C LEU A 71 -9.57 -10.81 0.58
N SER A 72 -10.51 -10.18 -0.13
CA SER A 72 -11.93 -10.59 -0.13
C SER A 72 -12.10 -12.02 -0.61
N THR A 73 -11.44 -12.42 -1.70
CA THR A 73 -11.46 -13.80 -2.20
C THR A 73 -10.92 -14.79 -1.16
N ARG A 74 -9.85 -14.44 -0.43
CA ARG A 74 -9.24 -15.33 0.58
C ARG A 74 -10.05 -15.43 1.87
N LEU A 75 -10.76 -14.38 2.26
CA LEU A 75 -11.64 -14.37 3.43
C LEU A 75 -12.99 -15.05 3.14
N GLY A 76 -13.52 -14.93 1.93
CA GLY A 76 -14.77 -15.59 1.52
C GLY A 76 -14.60 -17.08 1.18
N ALA A 77 -13.37 -17.53 0.96
CA ALA A 77 -13.02 -18.94 0.78
C ALA A 77 -12.70 -19.67 2.10
N ALA A 78 -12.77 -18.97 3.25
CA ALA A 78 -12.49 -19.51 4.58
C ALA A 78 -13.73 -20.13 5.23
#